data_AF-A0A4R0J3B6-F1
#
_entry.id   AF-A0A4R0J3B6-F1
#
_cell.length_a   1.000
_cell.length_b   1.000
_cell.length_c   1.000
_cell.angle_alpha   90.00
_cell.angle_beta   90.00
_cell.angle_gamma   90.00
#
_symmetry.space_group_name_H-M   'P 1'
#
loop_
_entity.id
_entity.type
_entity.pdbx_description
1 polymer ?
#
loop_
_entity_poly.entity_id
_entity_poly.type
_entity_poly.pdbx_seq_one_letter_code
_entity_poly.pdbx_strand_id
1 'polypeptide(L)'
;MEPHVAKERIAAGYARLYGPLAVVCVVIAFQPILEGTYGTLWETAARPAGGPAVLGLMMMFGLVVALAWATLRPATTAGPPVVIAIFTVLIAVMLITKPGTGSDHPGLTSFGNAGLALTLCGLGLTIGHLVQLRRV
;
A
#
# COMPACT_ATOMS: atom_id res chain seq x y z
N MET A 1 -33.46 -6.21 11.64
CA MET A 1 -32.39 -5.20 11.48
C MET A 1 -32.62 -4.52 10.14
N GLU A 2 -32.81 -3.21 10.12
CA GLU A 2 -33.03 -2.52 8.85
C GLU A 2 -31.78 -2.58 7.97
N PRO A 3 -31.92 -2.84 6.65
CA PRO A 3 -30.80 -3.08 5.75
C PRO A 3 -29.84 -1.89 5.63
N HIS A 4 -30.29 -0.66 5.94
CA HIS A 4 -29.43 0.53 5.91
C HIS A 4 -28.41 0.56 7.06
N VAL A 5 -28.79 0.13 8.27
CA VAL A 5 -27.89 0.10 9.47
C VAL A 5 -26.76 -0.91 9.29
N ALA A 6 -27.03 -2.05 8.64
CA ALA A 6 -26.02 -3.05 8.35
C ALA A 6 -24.97 -2.54 7.34
N LYS A 7 -25.40 -1.76 6.34
CA LYS A 7 -24.53 -1.15 5.32
C LYS A 7 -23.54 -0.16 5.95
N GLU A 8 -24.03 0.74 6.79
CA GLU A 8 -23.18 1.74 7.48
C GLU A 8 -22.16 1.10 8.42
N ARG A 9 -22.55 0.04 9.14
CA ARG A 9 -21.61 -0.70 10.01
C ARG A 9 -20.47 -1.36 9.23
N ILE A 10 -20.77 -2.00 8.09
CA ILE A 10 -19.75 -2.64 7.25
C ILE A 10 -18.84 -1.59 6.61
N ALA A 11 -19.42 -0.51 6.09
CA ALA A 11 -18.67 0.63 5.55
C ALA A 11 -17.73 1.25 6.59
N ALA A 12 -18.22 1.48 7.82
CA ALA A 12 -17.40 1.96 8.93
C ALA A 12 -16.28 0.98 9.32
N GLY A 13 -16.49 -0.32 9.14
CA GLY A 13 -15.48 -1.35 9.33
C GLY A 13 -14.28 -1.18 8.39
N TYR A 14 -14.52 -0.95 7.09
CA TYR A 14 -13.43 -0.73 6.12
C TYR A 14 -12.65 0.56 6.41
N ALA A 15 -13.34 1.66 6.74
CA ALA A 15 -12.68 2.93 7.09
C ALA A 15 -11.72 2.78 8.28
N ARG A 16 -12.07 1.97 9.28
CA ARG A 16 -11.23 1.69 10.46
C ARG A 16 -9.99 0.86 10.16
N LEU A 17 -9.97 0.10 9.05
CA LEU A 17 -8.81 -0.70 8.66
C LEU A 17 -7.78 0.11 7.87
N TYR A 18 -8.20 1.16 7.15
CA TYR A 18 -7.29 1.98 6.36
C TYR A 18 -6.31 2.80 7.21
N GLY A 19 -6.75 3.29 8.38
CA GLY A 19 -5.91 4.10 9.27
C GLY A 19 -4.68 3.36 9.79
N PRO A 20 -4.84 2.21 10.47
CA PRO A 20 -3.71 1.38 10.90
C PRO A 20 -2.82 0.94 9.73
N LEU A 21 -3.41 0.63 8.57
CA LEU A 21 -2.67 0.26 7.38
C LEU A 21 -1.74 1.39 6.91
N ALA A 22 -2.21 2.65 6.96
CA ALA A 22 -1.39 3.81 6.63
C ALA A 22 -0.18 3.93 7.56
N VAL A 23 -0.36 3.72 8.87
CA VAL A 23 0.72 3.76 9.86
C VAL A 23 1.76 2.69 9.57
N VAL A 24 1.33 1.45 9.28
CA VAL A 24 2.26 0.36 8.94
C VAL A 24 3.05 0.68 7.67
N CYS A 25 2.40 1.21 6.62
CA CYS A 25 3.09 1.66 5.41
C CYS A 25 4.18 2.72 5.72
N VAL A 26 3.87 3.69 6.58
CA VAL A 26 4.86 4.71 7.00
C VAL A 26 6.04 4.06 7.72
N VAL A 27 5.79 3.14 8.66
CA VAL A 27 6.88 2.44 9.37
C VAL A 27 7.78 1.68 8.40
N ILE A 28 7.20 0.93 7.46
CA ILE A 28 7.94 0.15 6.45
C ILE A 28 8.80 1.07 5.56
N ALA A 29 8.36 2.29 5.27
CA ALA A 29 9.13 3.24 4.45
C ALA A 29 10.51 3.58 5.00
N PHE A 30 10.69 3.47 6.33
CA PHE A 30 11.95 3.73 7.00
C PHE A 30 12.77 2.47 7.28
N GLN A 31 12.30 1.30 6.83
CA GLN A 31 13.02 0.04 7.00
C GLN A 31 13.82 -0.33 5.74
N PRO A 32 14.92 -1.08 5.87
CA PRO A 32 15.61 -1.64 4.71
C PRO A 32 14.71 -2.67 4.02
N ILE A 33 14.39 -2.45 2.74
CA ILE A 33 13.49 -3.31 1.95
C ILE A 33 14.25 -4.40 1.20
N LEU A 34 15.46 -4.07 0.74
CA LEU A 34 16.35 -4.96 -0.01
C LEU A 34 17.55 -5.36 0.85
N GLU A 35 17.99 -6.60 0.71
CA GLU A 35 19.21 -7.09 1.35
C GLU A 35 20.48 -6.45 0.76
N GLY A 36 21.59 -6.50 1.49
CA GLY A 36 22.88 -5.97 1.05
C GLY A 36 23.07 -4.49 1.38
N THR A 37 23.81 -3.76 0.53
CA THR A 37 24.24 -2.38 0.79
C THR A 37 23.25 -1.32 0.29
N TYR A 38 22.02 -1.70 -0.05
CA TYR A 38 20.99 -0.77 -0.55
C TYR A 38 20.40 0.12 0.56
N GLY A 39 20.33 -0.40 1.80
CA GLY A 39 19.82 0.36 2.94
C GLY A 39 18.31 0.65 2.83
N THR A 40 17.88 1.77 3.38
CA THR A 40 16.49 2.23 3.28
C THR A 40 16.17 2.81 1.90
N LEU A 41 14.87 2.93 1.57
CA LEU A 41 14.44 3.58 0.33
C LEU A 41 14.92 5.04 0.24
N TRP A 42 15.01 5.73 1.36
CA TRP A 42 15.53 7.10 1.45
C TRP A 42 17.01 7.19 1.08
N GLU A 43 17.82 6.29 1.61
CA GLU A 43 19.25 6.21 1.29
C GLU A 43 19.47 5.82 -0.17
N THR A 44 18.66 4.89 -0.69
CA THR A 44 18.74 4.49 -2.11
C THR A 44 18.33 5.64 -3.02
N ALA A 45 17.29 6.40 -2.67
CA ALA A 45 16.80 7.54 -3.43
C ALA A 45 17.82 8.69 -3.51
N ALA A 46 18.68 8.84 -2.49
CA ALA A 46 19.74 9.84 -2.48
C ALA A 46 20.95 9.47 -3.36
N ARG A 47 21.02 8.24 -3.89
CA ARG A 47 22.13 7.80 -4.76
C ARG A 47 21.91 8.19 -6.22
N PRO A 48 22.98 8.33 -7.02
CA PRO A 48 22.87 8.68 -8.45
C PRO A 48 22.00 7.72 -9.29
N ALA A 49 21.92 6.44 -8.91
CA ALA A 49 21.06 5.43 -9.55
C ALA A 49 19.71 5.22 -8.81
N GLY A 50 19.33 6.14 -7.93
CA GLY A 50 18.19 6.05 -7.02
C GLY A 50 16.81 6.30 -7.63
N GLY A 51 16.71 6.54 -8.94
CA GLY A 51 15.46 6.90 -9.63
C GLY A 51 14.27 5.97 -9.30
N PRO A 52 14.43 4.64 -9.40
CA PRO A 52 13.36 3.71 -9.01
C PRO A 52 12.98 3.79 -7.52
N ALA A 53 13.92 4.07 -6.62
CA ALA A 53 13.61 4.24 -5.20
C ALA A 53 12.81 5.52 -4.93
N VAL A 54 13.11 6.62 -5.65
CA VAL A 54 12.29 7.86 -5.60
C VAL A 54 10.86 7.56 -6.04
N LEU A 55 10.67 6.83 -7.14
CA LEU A 55 9.33 6.45 -7.61
C LEU A 55 8.61 5.57 -6.58
N GLY A 56 9.31 4.62 -5.97
CA GLY A 56 8.77 3.78 -4.90
C GLY A 56 8.33 4.60 -3.68
N LEU A 57 9.12 5.59 -3.27
CA LEU A 57 8.76 6.52 -2.19
C LEU A 57 7.53 7.36 -2.55
N MET A 58 7.44 7.88 -3.78
CA MET A 58 6.27 8.64 -4.24
C MET A 58 5.01 7.77 -4.25
N MET A 59 5.11 6.53 -4.72
CA MET A 59 3.99 5.59 -4.71
C MET A 59 3.55 5.24 -3.28
N MET A 60 4.50 5.01 -2.37
CA MET A 60 4.19 4.72 -0.98
C MET A 60 3.57 5.93 -0.27
N PHE A 61 4.08 7.14 -0.51
CA PHE A 61 3.46 8.35 0.01
C PHE A 61 2.05 8.55 -0.55
N GLY A 62 1.86 8.32 -1.85
CA GLY A 62 0.55 8.32 -2.50
C GLY A 62 -0.41 7.31 -1.87
N LEU A 63 0.05 6.09 -1.59
CA LEU A 63 -0.72 5.07 -0.88
C LEU A 63 -1.10 5.52 0.54
N VAL A 64 -0.16 6.07 1.31
CA VAL A 64 -0.42 6.58 2.66
C VAL A 64 -1.46 7.69 2.64
N VAL A 65 -1.34 8.65 1.71
CA VAL A 65 -2.33 9.72 1.54
C VAL A 65 -3.69 9.16 1.14
N ALA A 66 -3.73 8.19 0.22
CA ALA A 66 -4.98 7.55 -0.19
C ALA A 66 -5.65 6.80 0.97
N LEU A 67 -4.88 6.10 1.80
CA LEU A 67 -5.39 5.39 2.98
C LEU A 67 -5.88 6.37 4.07
N ALA A 68 -5.13 7.44 4.33
CA ALA A 68 -5.54 8.49 5.26
C ALA A 68 -6.83 9.17 4.78
N TRP A 69 -6.91 9.50 3.49
CA TRP A 69 -8.11 10.07 2.87
C TRP A 69 -9.31 9.13 2.94
N ALA A 70 -9.09 7.84 2.66
CA ALA A 70 -10.13 6.81 2.76
C ALA A 70 -10.64 6.61 4.21
N THR A 71 -9.79 6.86 5.21
CA THR A 71 -10.15 6.79 6.63
C THR A 71 -11.14 7.90 7.01
N LEU A 72 -11.03 9.06 6.38
CA LEU A 72 -11.85 10.25 6.69
C LEU A 72 -13.13 10.35 5.84
N ARG A 73 -13.27 9.50 4.82
CA ARG A 73 -14.39 9.52 3.88
C ARG A 73 -15.39 8.41 4.18
N PRO A 74 -16.70 8.63 3.93
CA PRO A 74 -17.67 7.55 3.95
C PRO A 74 -17.28 6.46 2.95
N ALA A 75 -17.25 5.20 3.40
CA ALA A 75 -16.96 4.01 2.58
C ALA A 75 -18.17 3.61 1.70
N THR A 76 -18.81 4.61 1.08
CA THR A 76 -19.94 4.48 0.18
C THR A 76 -19.57 4.78 -1.27
N THR A 77 -18.33 5.19 -1.52
CA THR A 77 -17.82 5.55 -2.85
C THR A 77 -16.76 4.57 -3.32
N ALA A 78 -16.77 4.23 -4.61
CA ALA A 78 -15.78 3.33 -5.20
C ALA A 78 -14.40 3.98 -5.44
N GLY A 79 -14.31 5.32 -5.36
CA GLY A 79 -13.07 6.06 -5.63
C GLY A 79 -11.89 5.65 -4.74
N PRO A 80 -12.01 5.75 -3.39
CA PRO A 80 -10.93 5.39 -2.48
C PRO A 80 -10.37 3.97 -2.67
N PRO A 81 -11.19 2.88 -2.72
CA PRO A 81 -10.63 1.54 -2.91
C PRO A 81 -9.96 1.35 -4.28
N VAL A 82 -10.42 2.01 -5.35
CA VAL A 82 -9.76 1.94 -6.67
C VAL A 82 -8.37 2.58 -6.63
N VAL A 83 -8.25 3.77 -6.03
CA VAL A 83 -6.96 4.46 -5.93
C VAL A 83 -5.97 3.64 -5.09
N ILE A 84 -6.42 3.11 -3.95
CA ILE A 84 -5.60 2.25 -3.10
C ILE A 84 -5.18 0.99 -3.88
N ALA A 85 -6.10 0.35 -4.62
CA ALA A 85 -5.79 -0.84 -5.42
C ALA A 85 -4.67 -0.55 -6.43
N ILE A 86 -4.76 0.55 -7.16
CA ILE A 86 -3.73 0.95 -8.14
C ILE A 86 -2.36 1.07 -7.47
N PHE A 87 -2.26 1.81 -6.37
CA PHE A 87 -0.99 1.95 -5.66
C PHE A 87 -0.46 0.62 -5.12
N THR A 88 -1.33 -0.22 -4.53
CA THR A 88 -0.90 -1.53 -4.01
C THR A 88 -0.35 -2.44 -5.11
N VAL A 89 -0.97 -2.45 -6.29
CA VAL A 89 -0.50 -3.23 -7.45
C VAL A 89 0.84 -2.70 -7.93
N LEU A 90 0.97 -1.39 -8.12
CA LEU A 90 2.23 -0.79 -8.61
C LEU A 90 3.39 -1.03 -7.64
N ILE A 91 3.16 -0.86 -6.33
CA ILE A 91 4.18 -1.12 -5.31
C ILE A 91 4.54 -2.61 -5.29
N ALA A 92 3.56 -3.53 -5.37
CA ALA A 92 3.83 -4.96 -5.44
C ALA A 92 4.68 -5.31 -6.67
N VAL A 93 4.36 -4.76 -7.84
CA VAL A 93 5.16 -4.94 -9.06
C VAL A 93 6.59 -4.43 -8.84
N MET A 94 6.78 -3.27 -8.23
CA MET A 94 8.13 -2.75 -7.93
C MET A 94 8.90 -3.63 -6.94
N LEU A 95 8.24 -4.19 -5.91
CA LEU A 95 8.88 -5.10 -4.95
C LEU A 95 9.24 -6.45 -5.59
N ILE A 96 8.46 -6.93 -6.55
CA ILE A 96 8.74 -8.18 -7.26
C ILE A 96 9.87 -8.00 -8.29
N THR A 97 9.75 -6.95 -9.10
CA THR A 97 10.70 -6.68 -10.21
C THR A 97 11.99 -6.03 -9.76
N LYS A 98 12.00 -5.36 -8.60
CA LYS A 98 13.15 -4.70 -7.97
C LYS A 98 13.92 -3.82 -8.97
N PRO A 99 13.26 -2.82 -9.58
CA PRO A 99 13.89 -2.00 -10.59
C PRO A 99 15.08 -1.22 -9.98
N GLY A 100 16.18 -1.12 -10.73
CA GLY A 100 17.38 -0.40 -10.29
C GLY A 100 18.42 -1.25 -9.56
N THR A 101 18.19 -2.54 -9.34
CA THR A 101 19.17 -3.43 -8.70
C THR A 101 20.20 -4.04 -9.65
N GLY A 102 20.06 -3.86 -10.97
CA GLY A 102 20.96 -4.45 -11.95
C GLY A 102 21.04 -5.97 -11.85
N SER A 103 22.24 -6.53 -12.04
CA SER A 103 22.51 -7.98 -12.00
C SER A 103 22.53 -8.59 -10.60
N ASP A 104 22.63 -7.79 -9.54
CA ASP A 104 22.83 -8.29 -8.17
C ASP A 104 21.55 -8.86 -7.53
N HIS A 105 20.38 -8.68 -8.18
CA HIS A 105 19.06 -9.23 -7.81
C HIS A 105 18.87 -9.54 -6.31
N PRO A 106 19.01 -8.54 -5.42
CA PRO A 106 19.02 -8.75 -3.98
C PRO A 106 17.70 -9.36 -3.49
N GLY A 107 17.78 -10.14 -2.42
CA GLY A 107 16.60 -10.64 -1.71
C GLY A 107 15.78 -9.51 -1.09
N LEU A 108 14.50 -9.79 -0.79
CA LEU A 108 13.71 -8.94 0.08
C LEU A 108 14.06 -9.27 1.53
N THR A 109 14.28 -8.24 2.34
CA THR A 109 14.40 -8.42 3.80
C THR A 109 13.07 -8.88 4.39
N SER A 110 13.03 -9.19 5.69
CA SER A 110 11.76 -9.42 6.40
C SER A 110 10.78 -8.25 6.26
N PHE A 111 11.27 -7.00 6.23
CA PHE A 111 10.43 -5.82 6.00
C PHE A 111 9.99 -5.67 4.56
N GLY A 112 10.84 -6.02 3.59
CA GLY A 112 10.44 -6.08 2.17
C GLY A 112 9.35 -7.12 1.92
N ASN A 113 9.49 -8.30 2.52
CA ASN A 113 8.46 -9.34 2.49
C ASN A 113 7.18 -8.89 3.20
N ALA A 114 7.29 -8.22 4.35
CA ALA A 114 6.14 -7.64 5.04
C ALA A 114 5.44 -6.57 4.18
N GLY A 115 6.20 -5.72 3.49
CA GLY A 115 5.67 -4.72 2.55
C GLY A 115 4.93 -5.36 1.38
N LEU A 116 5.46 -6.44 0.81
CA LEU A 116 4.80 -7.20 -0.25
C LEU A 116 3.52 -7.89 0.26
N ALA A 117 3.57 -8.51 1.44
CA ALA A 117 2.38 -9.08 2.06
C ALA A 117 1.31 -8.00 2.31
N LEU A 118 1.72 -6.83 2.78
CA LEU A 118 0.84 -5.70 3.06
C LEU A 118 0.13 -5.20 1.80
N THR A 119 0.83 -5.08 0.68
CA THR A 119 0.23 -4.64 -0.59
C THR A 119 -0.77 -5.68 -1.11
N LEU A 120 -0.47 -6.97 -0.99
CA LEU A 120 -1.40 -8.04 -1.36
C LEU A 120 -2.65 -8.06 -0.45
N CYS A 121 -2.46 -7.89 0.86
CA CYS A 121 -3.58 -7.76 1.81
C CYS A 121 -4.42 -6.50 1.52
N GLY A 122 -3.77 -5.37 1.23
CA GLY A 122 -4.43 -4.13 0.84
C GLY A 122 -5.25 -4.29 -0.44
N LEU A 123 -4.71 -5.01 -1.44
CA LEU A 123 -5.42 -5.34 -2.66
C LEU A 123 -6.67 -6.20 -2.36
N GLY A 124 -6.52 -7.26 -1.55
CA GLY A 124 -7.66 -8.08 -1.12
C GLY A 124 -8.75 -7.26 -0.41
N LEU A 125 -8.34 -6.34 0.46
CA LEU A 125 -9.26 -5.46 1.17
C LEU A 125 -9.99 -4.50 0.23
N THR A 126 -9.30 -3.91 -0.75
CA THR A 126 -9.95 -3.04 -1.75
C THR A 126 -10.90 -3.79 -2.67
N ILE A 127 -10.55 -5.02 -3.08
CA ILE A 127 -11.45 -5.90 -3.83
C ILE A 127 -12.69 -6.24 -3.00
N GLY A 128 -12.50 -6.62 -1.73
CA GLY A 128 -13.61 -6.90 -0.80
C GLY A 128 -14.54 -5.70 -0.64
N HIS A 129 -13.98 -4.50 -0.48
CA HIS A 129 -14.74 -3.25 -0.41
C HIS A 129 -15.51 -3.00 -1.72
N LEU A 130 -14.89 -3.16 -2.89
CA LEU A 130 -15.56 -2.96 -4.19
C LEU A 130 -16.68 -3.98 -4.45
N VAL A 131 -16.45 -5.25 -4.12
CA VAL A 131 -17.49 -6.29 -4.22
C VAL A 131 -18.66 -5.97 -3.30
N GLN A 132 -18.38 -5.50 -2.07
CA GLN A 132 -19.42 -5.07 -1.16
C GLN A 132 -20.22 -3.90 -1.73
N LEU A 133 -19.56 -2.87 -2.29
CA LEU A 133 -20.24 -1.74 -2.92
C LEU A 133 -21.14 -2.16 -4.10
N ARG A 134 -20.78 -3.21 -4.84
CA ARG A 134 -21.59 -3.72 -5.96
C ARG A 134 -22.77 -4.60 -5.55
N ARG A 135 -22.68 -5.27 -4.40
CA ARG A 135 -23.72 -6.17 -3.89
C ARG A 135 -24.84 -5.42 -3.15
N VAL A 136 -24.74 -4.10 -3.03
CA VAL A 136 -25.49 -3.22 -2.13
C VAL A 136 -26.31 -2.23 -2.91
#